data_AF-A0A7V0NZ98-F1
#
_entry.id   AF-A0A7V0NZ98-F1
#
_cell.length_a   1.000
_cell.length_b   1.000
_cell.length_c   1.000
_cell.angle_alpha   90.00
_cell.angle_beta   90.00
_cell.angle_gamma   90.00
#
_symmetry.space_group_name_H-M   'P 1'
#
loop_
_entity.id
_entity.type
_entity.pdbx_description
1 polymer ?
#
loop_
_entity_poly.entity_id
_entity_poly.type
_entity_poly.pdbx_seq_one_letter_code
_entity_poly.pdbx_strand_id
1 'polypeptide(L)'
;GLDKIKVCVAYKYKDPSGNCSCRKKGKACRLTDFPQQAHVLEACEPVYIELEGWKKSTKGATTLKALPRQAKAYIDYISESLDVKIDIISTGQKRDEVIVIKNPIEKTGKR
;
A
#
# COMPACT_ATOMS: atom_id res chain seq x y z
N GLY A 1 -1.65 -17.78 -6.87
CA GLY A 1 -1.89 -16.77 -5.81
C GLY A 1 -0.84 -16.90 -4.72
N LEU A 2 -0.68 -15.87 -3.89
CA LEU A 2 0.32 -15.80 -2.82
C LEU A 2 -0.27 -16.30 -1.49
N ASP A 3 0.57 -16.83 -0.60
CA ASP A 3 0.17 -17.22 0.77
C ASP A 3 0.21 -16.04 1.73
N LYS A 4 1.24 -15.20 1.62
CA LYS A 4 1.39 -13.94 2.35
C LYS A 4 1.69 -12.81 1.38
N ILE A 5 1.23 -11.62 1.71
CA ILE A 5 1.54 -10.39 1.00
C ILE A 5 2.30 -9.49 1.97
N LYS A 6 3.48 -9.03 1.53
CA LYS A 6 4.32 -8.12 2.31
C LYS A 6 4.02 -6.68 1.90
N VAL A 7 3.65 -5.85 2.87
CA VAL A 7 3.44 -4.41 2.67
C VAL A 7 4.51 -3.64 3.41
N CYS A 8 5.26 -2.81 2.68
CA CYS A 8 6.29 -1.96 3.28
C CYS A 8 5.61 -0.80 4.02
N VAL A 9 5.88 -0.68 5.32
CA VAL A 9 5.26 0.34 6.19
C VAL A 9 6.27 1.36 6.73
N ALA A 10 7.57 1.10 6.55
CA ALA A 10 8.65 1.99 6.95
C ALA A 10 9.97 1.53 6.33
N TYR A 11 10.99 2.36 6.48
CA TYR A 11 12.36 2.07 6.12
C TYR A 11 13.24 2.15 7.37
N LYS A 12 14.14 1.20 7.52
CA LYS A 12 15.17 1.21 8.55
C LYS A 12 16.47 1.65 7.92
N TYR A 13 16.93 2.84 8.29
CA TYR A 13 18.19 3.40 7.82
C TYR A 13 19.25 3.27 8.93
N LYS A 14 20.43 2.74 8.60
CA LYS A 14 21.59 2.77 9.50
C LYS A 14 22.53 3.84 8.96
N ASP A 15 22.52 5.00 9.60
CA ASP A 15 23.37 6.10 9.15
C ASP A 15 24.85 5.84 9.45
N PRO A 16 25.71 5.75 8.43
CA PRO A 16 27.16 5.63 8.63
C PRO A 16 27.79 6.94 9.12
N SER A 17 27.17 8.08 8.80
CA SER A 17 27.75 9.42 8.97
C SER A 17 27.35 10.11 10.27
N GLY A 18 26.37 9.59 11.01
CA GLY A 18 25.86 10.16 12.26
C GLY A 18 25.15 11.52 12.13
N ASN A 19 24.75 11.88 10.90
CA ASN A 19 24.06 13.12 10.53
C ASN A 19 22.55 12.93 10.30
N CYS A 20 21.99 11.75 10.57
CA CYS A 20 20.55 11.50 10.54
C CYS A 20 19.80 12.55 11.37
N SER A 21 18.70 13.06 10.84
CA SER A 21 17.80 14.00 11.53
C SER A 21 17.29 13.46 12.87
N CYS A 22 17.30 12.14 13.03
CA CYS A 22 17.11 11.47 14.29
C CYS A 22 18.30 11.77 15.22
N ARG A 23 18.05 12.60 16.23
CA ARG A 23 18.98 13.11 17.26
C ARG A 23 19.89 12.09 17.98
N LYS A 24 19.83 10.79 17.66
CA LYS A 24 20.58 9.69 18.29
C LYS A 24 21.70 9.21 17.36
N LYS A 25 22.92 9.73 17.56
CA LYS A 25 24.14 9.26 16.90
C LYS A 25 24.27 7.73 17.03
N GLY A 26 24.51 7.03 15.92
CA GLY A 26 24.86 5.60 15.89
C GLY A 26 23.70 4.60 16.08
N LYS A 27 22.42 5.02 16.01
CA LYS A 27 21.27 4.09 16.08
C LYS A 27 20.48 4.05 14.78
N ALA A 28 19.99 2.86 14.44
CA ALA A 28 19.09 2.66 13.31
C ALA A 28 17.83 3.51 13.44
N CYS A 29 17.50 4.22 12.38
CA CYS A 29 16.46 5.22 12.28
C CYS A 29 15.28 4.59 11.57
N ARG A 30 14.06 4.79 12.07
CA ARG A 30 12.83 4.37 11.38
C ARG A 30 12.28 5.57 10.62
N LEU A 31 12.26 5.47 9.30
CA LEU A 31 11.67 6.46 8.40
C LEU A 31 10.30 5.96 7.97
N THR A 32 9.26 6.75 8.19
CA THR A 32 7.90 6.48 7.70
C THR A 32 7.67 7.08 6.32
N ASP A 33 8.32 8.19 6.03
CA ASP A 33 8.29 8.86 4.74
C ASP A 33 9.32 8.28 3.78
N PHE A 34 9.05 8.44 2.49
CA PHE A 34 9.98 8.02 1.44
C PHE A 34 11.27 8.87 1.49
N PRO A 35 12.47 8.26 1.59
CA PRO A 35 13.73 8.99 1.62
C PRO A 35 13.93 9.82 0.34
N GLN A 36 14.25 11.11 0.49
CA GLN A 36 14.44 12.01 -0.65
C GLN A 36 15.83 11.89 -1.29
N GLN A 37 16.85 11.52 -0.51
CA GLN A 37 18.20 11.34 -1.03
C GLN A 37 18.42 9.89 -1.50
N ALA A 38 18.89 9.72 -2.74
CA ALA A 38 19.12 8.41 -3.33
C ALA A 38 20.08 7.52 -2.49
N HIS A 39 21.17 8.10 -1.98
CA HIS A 39 22.13 7.35 -1.15
C HIS A 39 21.53 6.87 0.18
N VAL A 40 20.56 7.60 0.74
CA VAL A 40 19.83 7.17 1.95
C VAL A 40 18.89 6.02 1.61
N LEU A 41 18.15 6.14 0.49
CA LEU A 41 17.24 5.10 0.02
C LEU A 41 17.97 3.79 -0.27
N GLU A 42 19.15 3.84 -0.90
CA GLU A 42 19.97 2.66 -1.22
C GLU A 42 20.40 1.90 0.05
N ALA A 43 20.64 2.62 1.14
CA ALA A 43 21.02 2.05 2.43
C ALA A 43 19.84 1.70 3.35
N CYS A 44 18.59 1.85 2.88
CA CYS A 44 17.39 1.55 3.65
C CYS A 44 17.00 0.07 3.55
N GLU A 45 16.79 -0.58 4.70
CA GLU A 45 16.15 -1.89 4.79
C GLU A 45 14.62 -1.69 4.94
N PRO A 46 13.76 -2.18 4.02
CA PRO A 46 12.31 -2.04 4.14
C PRO A 46 11.76 -2.84 5.33
N VAL A 47 10.83 -2.24 6.07
CA VAL A 47 10.10 -2.87 7.17
C VAL A 47 8.74 -3.31 6.67
N TYR A 48 8.54 -4.62 6.60
CA TYR A 48 7.30 -5.21 6.12
C TYR A 48 6.36 -5.59 7.26
N ILE A 49 5.07 -5.48 7.00
CA ILE A 49 4.06 -6.31 7.66
C ILE A 49 3.62 -7.43 6.73
N GLU A 50 3.06 -8.50 7.29
CA GLU A 50 2.51 -9.62 6.52
C GLU A 50 0.99 -9.66 6.63
N LEU A 51 0.33 -9.72 5.48
CA LEU A 51 -1.11 -9.92 5.35
C LEU A 51 -1.37 -11.29 4.70
N GLU A 52 -2.51 -11.90 5.02
CA GLU A 52 -2.92 -13.13 4.34
C GLU A 52 -3.12 -12.88 2.85
N GLY A 53 -2.50 -13.72 2.03
CA GLY A 53 -2.73 -13.73 0.59
C GLY A 53 -4.00 -14.48 0.21
N TRP A 54 -4.25 -14.58 -1.09
CA TRP A 54 -5.35 -15.36 -1.65
C TRP A 54 -4.90 -16.20 -2.85
N LYS A 55 -5.52 -17.38 -2.98
CA LYS A 55 -5.27 -18.31 -4.08
C LYS A 55 -6.28 -18.19 -5.21
N LYS A 56 -7.53 -17.83 -4.89
CA LYS A 56 -8.62 -17.65 -5.87
C LYS A 56 -8.36 -16.46 -6.78
N SER A 57 -8.61 -16.60 -8.08
CA SER A 57 -8.46 -15.51 -9.04
C SER A 57 -9.40 -14.33 -8.72
N THR A 58 -8.87 -13.12 -8.86
CA THR A 58 -9.63 -11.85 -8.84
C THR A 58 -9.88 -11.32 -10.25
N LYS A 59 -9.33 -11.98 -11.28
CA LYS A 59 -9.37 -11.49 -12.67
C LYS A 59 -10.81 -11.31 -13.15
N GLY A 60 -11.12 -10.12 -13.64
CA GLY A 60 -12.43 -9.78 -14.19
C GLY A 60 -13.57 -9.66 -13.16
N ALA A 61 -13.25 -9.57 -11.87
CA ALA A 61 -14.25 -9.25 -10.86
C ALA A 61 -14.78 -7.82 -11.05
N THR A 62 -16.10 -7.67 -11.18
CA THR A 62 -16.77 -6.35 -11.36
C THR A 62 -17.50 -5.88 -10.10
N THR A 63 -17.48 -6.67 -9.03
CA THR A 63 -18.08 -6.32 -7.74
C THR A 63 -17.17 -6.71 -6.57
N LEU A 64 -17.24 -5.97 -5.46
CA LEU A 64 -16.48 -6.31 -4.25
C LEU A 64 -16.83 -7.69 -3.69
N LYS A 65 -18.10 -8.13 -3.84
CA LYS A 65 -18.54 -9.45 -3.36
C LYS A 65 -17.87 -10.61 -4.10
N ALA A 66 -17.46 -10.39 -5.35
CA ALA A 66 -16.75 -11.39 -6.14
C ALA A 66 -15.28 -11.58 -5.70
N LEU A 67 -14.73 -10.62 -4.95
CA LEU A 67 -13.36 -10.70 -4.44
C LEU A 67 -13.26 -11.66 -3.23
N PRO A 68 -12.15 -12.42 -3.12
CA PRO A 68 -11.83 -13.18 -1.92
C PRO A 68 -11.81 -12.31 -0.67
N ARG A 69 -12.11 -12.90 0.49
CA ARG A 69 -12.10 -12.19 1.78
C ARG A 69 -10.76 -11.51 2.05
N GLN A 70 -9.66 -12.20 1.78
CA GLN A 70 -8.30 -11.71 2.00
C GLN A 70 -7.96 -10.56 1.04
N ALA A 71 -8.47 -10.58 -0.20
CA ALA A 71 -8.29 -9.49 -1.14
C ALA A 71 -9.01 -8.21 -0.67
N LYS A 72 -10.22 -8.34 -0.13
CA LYS A 72 -10.92 -7.23 0.51
C LYS A 72 -10.17 -6.70 1.72
N ALA A 73 -9.71 -7.59 2.62
CA ALA A 73 -8.92 -7.19 3.78
C ALA A 73 -7.64 -6.43 3.41
N TYR A 74 -6.99 -6.80 2.29
CA TYR A 74 -5.84 -6.07 1.77
C TYR A 74 -6.20 -4.66 1.27
N ILE A 75 -7.32 -4.53 0.56
CA ILE A 75 -7.85 -3.24 0.10
C ILE A 75 -8.20 -2.34 1.30
N ASP A 76 -8.91 -2.89 2.30
CA ASP A 76 -9.28 -2.20 3.52
C ASP A 76 -8.03 -1.72 4.28
N TYR A 77 -7.00 -2.59 4.39
CA TYR A 77 -5.73 -2.23 5.03
C TYR A 77 -5.03 -1.05 4.35
N ILE A 78 -4.99 -1.01 3.00
CA ILE A 78 -4.40 0.12 2.26
C ILE A 78 -5.19 1.40 2.52
N SER A 79 -6.53 1.31 2.48
CA SER A 79 -7.42 2.45 2.71
C SER A 79 -7.22 3.05 4.10
N GLU A 80 -7.16 2.20 5.13
CA GLU A 80 -6.94 2.61 6.52
C GLU A 80 -5.52 3.14 6.76
N SER A 81 -4.49 2.48 6.21
CA SER A 81 -3.09 2.88 6.43
C SER A 81 -2.74 4.23 5.81
N LEU A 82 -3.42 4.60 4.73
CA LEU A 82 -3.22 5.85 4.02
C LEU A 82 -4.25 6.92 4.41
N ASP A 83 -5.24 6.59 5.24
CA ASP A 83 -6.38 7.46 5.56
C ASP A 83 -7.09 8.04 4.30
N VAL A 84 -7.24 7.21 3.27
CA VAL A 84 -7.90 7.58 2.01
C VAL A 84 -8.92 6.54 1.60
N LYS A 85 -9.95 6.98 0.86
CA LYS A 85 -10.96 6.08 0.30
C LYS A 85 -10.50 5.51 -1.04
N ILE A 86 -10.76 4.23 -1.26
CA ILE A 86 -10.53 3.57 -2.54
C ILE A 86 -11.81 3.64 -3.36
N ASP A 87 -11.76 4.37 -4.48
CA ASP A 87 -12.92 4.63 -5.33
C ASP A 87 -13.03 3.64 -6.50
N ILE A 88 -11.89 3.13 -7.01
CA ILE A 88 -11.81 2.27 -8.21
C ILE A 88 -10.80 1.15 -7.98
N ILE A 89 -11.15 -0.08 -8.38
CA ILE A 89 -10.25 -1.24 -8.38
C ILE A 89 -10.26 -1.86 -9.79
N SER A 90 -9.12 -1.81 -10.48
CA SER A 90 -8.95 -2.53 -11.75
C SER A 90 -8.65 -4.01 -11.48
N THR A 91 -9.42 -4.90 -12.09
CA THR A 91 -9.30 -6.35 -11.89
C THR A 91 -8.87 -7.09 -13.15
N GLY A 92 -8.56 -6.36 -14.23
CA GLY A 92 -8.13 -6.98 -15.48
C GLY A 92 -7.71 -5.99 -16.56
N GLN A 93 -7.62 -6.48 -17.79
CA GLN A 93 -7.13 -5.72 -18.94
C GLN A 93 -8.27 -5.07 -19.73
N LYS A 94 -9.48 -5.64 -19.67
CA LYS A 94 -10.62 -5.10 -20.40
C LYS A 94 -11.22 -3.92 -19.64
N ARG A 95 -11.91 -3.02 -20.38
CA ARG A 95 -12.51 -1.80 -19.81
C ARG A 95 -13.61 -2.10 -18.78
N ASP A 96 -14.30 -3.22 -18.94
CA ASP A 96 -15.37 -3.68 -18.05
C ASP A 96 -14.83 -4.49 -16.85
N GLU A 97 -13.55 -4.84 -16.82
CA GLU A 97 -12.90 -5.54 -15.70
C GLU A 97 -12.45 -4.54 -14.62
N VAL A 98 -13.41 -3.77 -14.11
CA VAL A 98 -13.21 -2.72 -13.11
C VAL A 98 -14.36 -2.73 -12.10
N ILE A 99 -14.02 -2.49 -10.82
CA ILE A 99 -14.99 -2.25 -9.75
C ILE A 99 -15.00 -0.76 -9.47
N VAL A 100 -16.12 -0.10 -9.70
CA VAL A 100 -16.33 1.32 -9.36
C VAL A 100 -17.14 1.39 -8.07
N ILE A 101 -16.50 1.79 -6.97
CA ILE A 101 -17.13 1.99 -5.66
C ILE A 101 -17.76 3.38 -5.59
N LYS A 102 -17.02 4.39 -6.06
CA LYS A 102 -17.48 5.76 -6.22
C LYS A 102 -16.94 6.29 -7.54
N ASN A 103 -17.79 6.96 -8.31
CA ASN A 103 -17.37 7.60 -9.55
C ASN A 103 -16.68 8.95 -9.24
N PRO A 104 -15.41 9.15 -9.59
CA PRO A 104 -14.67 10.36 -9.26
C PRO A 104 -15.12 11.60 -10.06
N ILE A 105 -15.83 11.40 -11.17
CA ILE A 105 -16.30 12.49 -12.06
C ILE A 105 -17.75 12.86 -11.76
N GLU A 106 -18.50 11.95 -11.13
CA GLU A 106 -19.89 12.17 -10.80
C GLU A 106 -19.99 13.19 -9.67
N LYS A 107 -20.63 14.34 -9.95
CA LYS A 107 -20.82 15.42 -8.99
C LYS A 107 -21.73 14.93 -7.88
N THR A 108 -21.18 14.52 -6.75
CA THR A 108 -21.94 14.38 -5.51
C THR A 108 -22.36 15.79 -5.07
N GLY A 109 -23.56 16.20 -5.46
CA GLY A 109 -24.09 17.52 -5.17
C GLY A 109 -24.26 17.76 -3.67
N LYS A 110 -23.65 18.84 -3.17
CA LYS A 110 -24.34 20.02 -2.63
C LYS A 110 -23.43 21.23 -2.86
N ARG A 111 -23.88 22.14 -3.72
CA ARG A 111 -23.53 23.57 -3.63
C ARG A 111 -24.26 24.14 -2.42
#